data_AF-A0AAP0PX16-F1
#
_entry.id   AF-A0AAP0PX16-F1
#
_cell.length_a   1.000
_cell.length_b   1.000
_cell.length_c   1.000
_cell.angle_alpha   90.00
_cell.angle_beta   90.00
_cell.angle_gamma   90.00
#
_symmetry.space_group_name_H-M   'P 1'
#
loop_
_entity.id
_entity.type
_entity.pdbx_description
1 polymer ?
#
loop_
_entity_poly.entity_id
_entity_poly.type
_entity_poly.pdbx_seq_one_letter_code
_entity_poly.pdbx_strand_id
1 'polypeptide(L)'
;MADSSKEESVQLIKKLGAYVTLKLSNLFPISLGNLGSRSVGTFAGMVVAIFLTWRLLRAPSGDQRRQPKRQGASGSGSSVDAQAVMAASSGDCSSSSNDSRARHVVDEFFQPVKPTLTQVVRQKLCEGRKVTCRLLGVILEESTPEELQKGATVKPSVLEVLLEITKYCDLYLMDRILDEESGVKVLSALEEAGIFTSGGLVKDKVLFSSTENGRSSFVRQLEPDWHIDTNPDIIFQLARFIKYELYISANKPERPASNVFNSPSLEDFFGISDRSA
;
A
#
# COMPACT_ATOMS: atom_id res chain seq x y z
N MET A 1 -12.63 4.13 52.01
CA MET A 1 -12.52 3.72 50.58
C MET A 1 -11.71 4.72 49.73
N ALA A 2 -10.66 5.36 50.27
CA ALA A 2 -9.85 6.35 49.53
C ALA A 2 -8.34 5.98 49.43
N ASP A 3 -7.89 4.92 50.11
CA ASP A 3 -6.48 4.51 50.10
C ASP A 3 -6.15 3.44 49.05
N SER A 4 -7.14 2.67 48.61
CA SER A 4 -6.94 1.60 47.61
C SER A 4 -6.53 2.13 46.22
N SER A 5 -7.05 3.30 45.82
CA SER A 5 -6.76 3.87 44.49
C SER A 5 -5.35 4.47 44.39
N LYS A 6 -4.77 4.90 45.50
CA LYS A 6 -3.41 5.46 45.54
C LYS A 6 -2.37 4.36 45.40
N GLU A 7 -2.57 3.23 46.05
CA GLU A 7 -1.62 2.10 45.98
C GLU A 7 -1.56 1.45 44.59
N GLU A 8 -2.70 1.34 43.90
CA GLU A 8 -2.75 0.85 42.51
C GLU A 8 -2.04 1.78 41.53
N SER A 9 -2.19 3.10 41.70
CA SER A 9 -1.50 4.08 40.86
C SER A 9 0.02 4.02 41.04
N VAL A 10 0.50 3.82 42.27
CA VAL A 10 1.94 3.70 42.58
C VAL A 10 2.51 2.40 42.01
N GLN A 11 1.76 1.30 42.04
CA GLN A 11 2.17 0.04 41.42
C GLN A 11 2.23 0.12 39.90
N LEU A 12 1.27 0.81 39.27
CA LEU A 12 1.26 1.05 37.83
C LEU A 12 2.42 1.96 37.40
N ILE A 13 2.73 3.00 38.17
CA ILE A 13 3.89 3.88 37.92
C ILE A 13 5.21 3.10 38.05
N LYS A 14 5.33 2.20 39.04
CA LYS A 14 6.51 1.34 39.18
C LYS A 14 6.66 0.35 38.02
N LYS A 15 5.55 -0.25 37.55
CA LYS A 15 5.56 -1.15 36.39
C LYS A 15 5.85 -0.42 35.08
N LEU A 16 5.34 0.79 34.91
CA LEU A 16 5.62 1.64 33.75
C LEU A 16 7.09 2.09 33.76
N GLY A 17 7.63 2.47 34.92
CA GLY A 17 9.04 2.85 35.07
C GLY A 17 10.01 1.70 34.72
N ALA A 18 9.70 0.48 35.15
CA ALA A 18 10.50 -0.70 34.80
C ALA A 18 10.42 -1.02 33.29
N TYR A 19 9.25 -0.89 32.69
CA TYR A 19 9.04 -1.14 31.26
C TYR A 19 9.71 -0.09 30.36
N VAL A 20 9.69 1.18 30.75
CA VAL A 20 10.34 2.27 30.04
C VAL A 20 11.86 2.18 30.16
N THR A 21 12.39 1.78 31.32
CA THR A 21 13.84 1.62 31.55
C THR A 21 14.43 0.48 30.72
N LEU A 22 13.70 -0.63 30.55
CA LEU A 22 14.11 -1.76 29.68
C LEU A 22 14.05 -1.43 28.18
N LYS A 23 13.15 -0.52 27.76
CA LYS A 23 13.04 -0.13 26.34
C LYS A 23 14.01 0.98 25.93
N LEU A 24 14.38 1.90 26.82
CA LEU A 24 15.33 2.97 26.49
C LEU A 24 16.80 2.54 26.57
N SER A 25 17.14 1.48 27.31
CA SER A 25 18.51 0.96 27.33
C SER A 25 18.95 0.36 25.98
N ASN A 26 17.99 -0.02 25.12
CA ASN A 26 18.28 -0.59 23.80
C ASN A 26 18.21 0.43 22.65
N LEU A 27 17.81 1.68 22.91
CA LEU A 27 17.64 2.71 21.87
C LEU A 27 18.67 3.84 21.93
N PHE A 28 19.54 3.87 22.94
CA PHE A 28 20.62 4.87 23.02
C PHE A 28 21.93 4.27 23.51
N PRO A 29 22.86 3.86 22.63
CA PRO A 29 24.27 3.88 22.96
C PRO A 29 24.77 5.31 22.75
N ILE A 30 24.19 6.29 23.43
CA ILE A 30 24.86 7.58 23.57
C ILE A 30 25.82 7.37 24.72
N SER A 31 27.09 7.28 24.36
CA SER A 31 28.22 7.32 25.29
C SER A 31 28.02 8.49 26.27
N LEU A 32 27.53 8.17 27.47
CA LEU A 32 27.63 9.02 28.65
C LEU A 32 29.01 8.86 29.31
N GLY A 33 29.98 8.33 28.58
CA GLY A 33 31.39 8.35 28.92
C GLY A 33 32.00 9.61 28.31
N ASN A 34 32.17 10.63 29.17
CA ASN A 34 32.90 11.89 28.96
C ASN A 34 32.02 13.15 28.77
N LEU A 35 31.20 13.48 29.77
CA LEU A 35 30.75 14.87 29.95
C LEU A 35 31.79 15.65 30.77
N GLY A 36 32.77 16.21 30.06
CA GLY A 36 33.49 17.37 30.56
C GLY A 36 32.52 18.57 30.70
N SER A 37 32.47 19.13 31.91
CA SER A 37 32.06 20.46 32.41
C SER A 37 31.53 21.62 31.49
N ARG A 38 31.03 21.41 30.27
CA ARG A 38 30.74 22.52 29.33
C ARG A 38 29.39 22.51 28.61
N SER A 39 28.40 21.74 29.07
CA SER A 39 27.12 21.57 28.35
C SER A 39 25.87 21.79 29.21
N VAL A 40 25.85 22.84 30.04
CA VAL A 40 24.63 23.24 30.77
C VAL A 40 23.76 24.21 29.93
N GLY A 41 24.37 25.02 29.06
CA GLY A 41 23.65 26.01 28.24
C GLY A 41 22.79 25.42 27.11
N THR A 42 23.20 24.30 26.53
CA THR A 42 22.50 23.63 25.42
C THR A 42 21.20 22.96 25.86
N PHE A 43 21.18 22.36 27.06
CA PHE A 43 19.97 21.78 27.65
C PHE A 43 18.95 22.86 28.04
N ALA A 44 19.40 23.98 28.59
CA ALA A 44 18.51 25.10 28.91
C ALA A 44 17.87 25.71 27.64
N GLY A 45 18.66 25.87 26.57
CA GLY A 45 18.16 26.39 25.28
C GLY A 45 17.11 25.49 24.63
N MET A 46 17.28 24.17 24.70
CA MET A 46 16.34 23.21 24.11
C MET A 46 14.98 23.20 24.83
N VAL A 47 14.96 23.33 26.16
CA VAL A 47 13.71 23.42 26.94
C VAL A 47 12.95 24.72 26.62
N VAL A 48 13.66 25.84 26.48
CA VAL A 48 13.05 27.13 26.12
C VAL A 48 12.47 27.10 24.69
N ALA A 49 13.19 26.49 23.74
CA ALA A 49 12.70 26.36 22.36
C ALA A 49 11.41 25.54 22.27
N ILE A 50 11.32 24.41 23.00
CA ILE A 50 10.11 23.57 23.07
C ILE A 50 8.95 24.34 23.71
N PHE A 51 9.22 25.13 24.76
CA PHE A 51 8.19 25.95 25.40
C PHE A 51 7.67 27.06 24.48
N LEU A 52 8.55 27.73 23.73
CA LEU A 52 8.17 28.80 22.81
C LEU A 52 7.39 28.28 21.60
N THR A 53 7.80 27.15 21.01
CA THR A 53 7.04 26.53 19.90
C THR A 53 5.67 26.05 20.38
N TRP A 54 5.58 25.46 21.56
CA TRP A 54 4.29 25.07 22.15
C TRP A 54 3.38 26.27 22.47
N ARG A 55 3.96 27.40 22.90
CA ARG A 55 3.23 28.64 23.16
C ARG A 55 2.75 29.33 21.89
N LEU A 56 3.52 29.27 20.80
CA LEU A 56 3.15 29.82 19.49
C LEU A 56 2.04 29.01 18.81
N LEU A 57 2.00 27.70 19.00
CA LEU A 57 0.92 26.84 18.52
C LEU A 57 -0.41 27.01 19.28
N ARG A 58 -0.41 27.77 20.39
CA ARG A 58 -1.61 28.01 21.22
C ARG A 58 -2.18 29.44 21.05
N ALA A 59 -1.99 30.07 19.88
CA ALA A 59 -2.75 31.27 19.53
C ALA A 59 -4.24 30.91 19.34
N PRO A 60 -5.19 31.70 19.87
CA PRO A 60 -6.60 31.35 19.87
C PRO A 60 -7.18 31.50 18.47
N SER A 61 -7.84 30.45 17.99
CA SER A 61 -8.73 30.48 16.83
C SER A 61 -9.81 31.53 17.06
N GLY A 62 -9.62 32.71 16.48
CA GLY A 62 -10.60 33.78 16.47
C GLY A 62 -11.80 33.39 15.61
N ASP A 63 -12.98 33.44 16.23
CA ASP A 63 -14.29 33.26 15.64
C ASP A 63 -14.46 34.05 14.32
N GLN A 64 -14.56 33.35 13.19
CA GLN A 64 -15.20 33.90 11.99
C GLN A 64 -16.67 33.46 11.93
N ARG A 65 -17.43 34.22 12.71
CA ARG A 65 -18.80 34.71 12.48
C ARG A 65 -19.44 34.27 11.15
N ARG A 66 -20.45 33.41 11.29
CA ARG A 66 -21.53 33.14 10.33
C ARG A 66 -22.08 34.45 9.74
N GLN A 67 -22.24 34.49 8.42
CA GLN A 67 -23.26 35.32 7.77
C GLN A 67 -24.21 34.43 6.95
N PRO A 68 -25.52 34.47 7.22
CA PRO A 68 -26.53 33.95 6.31
C PRO A 68 -26.92 35.04 5.30
N LYS A 69 -27.39 34.64 4.10
CA LYS A 69 -28.53 35.24 3.34
C LYS A 69 -28.31 35.19 1.82
N ARG A 70 -29.02 34.28 1.15
CA ARG A 70 -30.19 34.64 0.31
C ARG A 70 -30.96 33.38 -0.13
N GLN A 71 -32.20 33.32 0.34
CA GLN A 71 -33.28 32.53 -0.24
C GLN A 71 -33.68 33.13 -1.59
N GLY A 72 -33.99 32.26 -2.54
CA GLY A 72 -34.70 32.55 -3.79
C GLY A 72 -35.56 31.33 -4.13
N ALA A 73 -36.83 31.58 -4.46
CA ALA A 73 -37.96 30.67 -4.32
C ALA A 73 -38.16 29.65 -5.45
N SER A 74 -38.82 28.56 -5.06
CA SER A 74 -39.83 27.73 -5.74
C SER A 74 -40.11 27.87 -7.24
N GLY A 75 -40.22 26.72 -7.90
CA GLY A 75 -40.94 26.55 -9.17
C GLY A 75 -41.11 25.07 -9.51
N SER A 76 -42.18 24.46 -8.98
CA SER A 76 -42.69 23.13 -9.34
C SER A 76 -43.51 23.19 -10.63
N GLY A 77 -43.48 22.12 -11.43
CA GLY A 77 -44.40 21.87 -12.57
C GLY A 77 -43.82 20.78 -13.48
N SER A 78 -44.19 19.51 -13.27
CA SER A 78 -45.29 18.77 -13.92
C SER A 78 -44.90 18.11 -15.25
N SER A 79 -44.63 16.81 -15.13
CA SER A 79 -45.02 15.71 -16.03
C SER A 79 -45.79 16.06 -17.31
N VAL A 80 -45.29 15.59 -18.45
CA VAL A 80 -46.14 15.09 -19.54
C VAL A 80 -45.46 13.90 -20.24
N ASP A 81 -46.18 12.78 -20.22
CA ASP A 81 -45.93 11.55 -20.99
C ASP A 81 -46.03 11.77 -22.50
N ALA A 82 -45.28 10.97 -23.27
CA ALA A 82 -45.69 10.53 -24.59
C ALA A 82 -44.98 9.21 -24.95
N GLN A 83 -45.59 8.09 -24.58
CA GLN A 83 -45.41 6.81 -25.27
C GLN A 83 -46.05 6.90 -26.66
N ALA A 84 -45.33 6.47 -27.69
CA ALA A 84 -45.93 5.98 -28.93
C ALA A 84 -45.15 4.75 -29.40
N VAL A 85 -45.87 3.64 -29.49
CA VAL A 85 -45.44 2.31 -29.92
C VAL A 85 -45.80 2.14 -31.41
N MET A 86 -45.12 1.17 -32.06
CA MET A 86 -45.41 0.54 -33.35
C MET A 86 -44.93 1.29 -34.60
N ALA A 87 -43.98 0.73 -35.34
CA ALA A 87 -44.22 -0.36 -36.29
C ALA A 87 -42.97 -0.63 -37.15
N ALA A 88 -42.78 -1.89 -37.47
CA ALA A 88 -41.70 -2.42 -38.29
C ALA A 88 -41.75 -1.90 -39.75
N SER A 89 -40.58 -1.73 -40.34
CA SER A 89 -40.41 -1.89 -41.78
C SER A 89 -39.00 -2.42 -42.08
N SER A 90 -39.00 -3.65 -42.55
CA SER A 90 -37.93 -4.37 -43.22
C SER A 90 -37.53 -3.69 -44.54
N GLY A 91 -36.23 -3.64 -44.82
CA GLY A 91 -35.68 -3.22 -46.10
C GLY A 91 -34.20 -3.62 -46.22
N ASP A 92 -33.95 -4.81 -46.75
CA ASP A 92 -32.66 -5.21 -47.32
C ASP A 92 -32.34 -4.34 -48.55
N CYS A 93 -31.11 -3.83 -48.64
CA CYS A 93 -30.13 -4.17 -49.69
C CYS A 93 -28.95 -3.18 -49.73
N SER A 94 -27.84 -3.68 -50.27
CA SER A 94 -26.47 -3.33 -49.95
C SER A 94 -25.84 -2.20 -50.77
N SER A 95 -24.80 -1.64 -50.16
CA SER A 95 -23.52 -1.18 -50.74
C SER A 95 -23.45 0.09 -51.61
N SER A 96 -22.77 1.10 -51.06
CA SER A 96 -21.78 1.87 -51.82
C SER A 96 -20.45 1.94 -51.04
N SER A 97 -19.56 1.04 -51.43
CA SER A 97 -18.13 1.02 -51.14
C SER A 97 -17.48 2.32 -51.61
N ASN A 98 -17.01 3.17 -50.70
CA ASN A 98 -15.93 4.14 -50.94
C ASN A 98 -15.36 4.82 -49.67
N ASP A 99 -15.68 4.37 -48.45
CA ASP A 99 -15.22 5.00 -47.20
C ASP A 99 -13.98 4.33 -46.56
N SER A 100 -13.35 3.38 -47.27
CA SER A 100 -12.19 2.64 -46.76
C SER A 100 -10.92 3.51 -46.68
N ARG A 101 -10.83 4.58 -47.48
CA ARG A 101 -9.67 5.47 -47.50
C ARG A 101 -9.72 6.55 -46.41
N ALA A 102 -10.91 6.95 -45.97
CA ALA A 102 -11.05 7.93 -44.88
C ALA A 102 -10.82 7.29 -43.50
N ARG A 103 -11.19 6.02 -43.30
CA ARG A 103 -10.92 5.28 -42.06
C ARG A 103 -9.42 5.00 -41.86
N HIS A 104 -8.70 4.68 -42.94
CA HIS A 104 -7.27 4.38 -42.87
C HIS A 104 -6.40 5.62 -42.57
N VAL A 105 -6.85 6.83 -42.92
CA VAL A 105 -6.07 8.07 -42.67
C VAL A 105 -6.27 8.58 -41.24
N VAL A 106 -7.38 8.25 -40.58
CA VAL A 106 -7.61 8.65 -39.18
C VAL A 106 -6.96 7.64 -38.21
N ASP A 107 -6.86 6.36 -38.58
CA ASP A 107 -6.28 5.32 -37.72
C ASP A 107 -4.75 5.43 -37.57
N GLU A 108 -4.06 6.00 -38.57
CA GLU A 108 -2.59 6.18 -38.55
C GLU A 108 -2.13 7.31 -37.61
N PHE A 109 -3.03 8.25 -37.25
CA PHE A 109 -2.75 9.34 -36.31
C PHE A 109 -3.05 9.00 -34.84
N PHE A 110 -3.79 7.92 -34.59
CA PHE A 110 -4.11 7.44 -33.23
C PHE A 110 -3.47 6.09 -32.98
N GLN A 111 -2.16 5.95 -33.20
CA GLN A 111 -1.45 4.83 -32.57
C GLN A 111 -1.63 4.94 -31.06
N PRO A 112 -2.25 3.96 -30.38
CA PRO A 112 -2.44 4.02 -28.95
C PRO A 112 -1.05 4.09 -28.31
N VAL A 113 -0.69 5.24 -27.73
CA VAL A 113 0.56 5.37 -26.99
C VAL A 113 0.53 4.32 -25.88
N LYS A 114 1.45 3.34 -25.91
CA LYS A 114 1.54 2.31 -24.88
C LYS A 114 1.66 3.03 -23.53
N PRO A 115 0.74 2.78 -22.57
CA PRO A 115 0.74 3.52 -21.31
C PRO A 115 2.07 3.34 -20.60
N THR A 116 2.57 4.40 -19.97
CA THR A 116 3.77 4.35 -19.11
C THR A 116 3.54 3.43 -17.92
N LEU A 117 4.59 2.88 -17.31
CA LEU A 117 4.44 2.02 -16.13
C LEU A 117 3.66 2.74 -15.01
N THR A 118 3.97 4.01 -14.78
CA THR A 118 3.21 4.89 -13.87
C THR A 118 1.71 4.88 -14.13
N GLN A 119 1.29 5.03 -15.39
CA GLN A 119 -0.12 5.01 -15.78
C GLN A 119 -0.73 3.64 -15.57
N VAL A 120 -0.01 2.56 -15.92
CA VAL A 120 -0.49 1.18 -15.73
C VAL A 120 -0.67 0.87 -14.25
N VAL A 121 0.31 1.21 -13.39
CA VAL A 121 0.23 0.98 -11.94
C VAL A 121 -0.97 1.71 -11.34
N ARG A 122 -1.15 2.99 -11.68
CA ARG A 122 -2.30 3.78 -11.20
C ARG A 122 -3.64 3.22 -11.67
N GLN A 123 -3.72 2.82 -12.93
CA GLN A 123 -4.94 2.26 -13.51
C GLN A 123 -5.28 0.90 -12.91
N LYS A 124 -4.29 0.01 -12.79
CA LYS A 124 -4.48 -1.36 -12.29
C LYS A 124 -4.80 -1.40 -10.80
N LEU A 125 -4.13 -0.57 -10.00
CA LEU A 125 -4.37 -0.53 -8.55
C LEU A 125 -5.58 0.32 -8.16
N CYS A 126 -6.24 1.01 -9.09
CA CYS A 126 -7.49 1.75 -8.87
C CYS A 126 -7.45 2.69 -7.64
N GLU A 127 -6.34 3.43 -7.48
CA GLU A 127 -6.09 4.31 -6.32
C GLU A 127 -6.04 3.58 -4.96
N GLY A 128 -5.75 2.27 -4.96
CA GLY A 128 -5.51 1.50 -3.74
C GLY A 128 -4.44 2.16 -2.89
N ARG A 129 -4.81 2.52 -1.66
CA ARG A 129 -3.94 3.29 -0.76
C ARG A 129 -2.89 2.41 -0.11
N LYS A 130 -3.22 1.14 0.16
CA LYS A 130 -2.34 0.19 0.84
C LYS A 130 -2.32 -1.14 0.10
N VAL A 131 -1.11 -1.66 -0.10
CA VAL A 131 -0.85 -2.91 -0.81
C VAL A 131 -0.05 -3.83 0.10
N THR A 132 -0.44 -5.08 0.24
CA THR A 132 0.39 -6.12 0.85
C THR A 132 0.84 -7.11 -0.22
N CYS A 133 2.10 -7.50 -0.18
CA CYS A 133 2.69 -8.39 -1.18
C CYS A 133 3.55 -9.45 -0.51
N ARG A 134 3.36 -10.71 -0.93
CA ARG A 134 4.23 -11.82 -0.57
C ARG A 134 5.62 -11.63 -1.16
N LEU A 135 6.67 -12.04 -0.44
CA LEU A 135 8.04 -12.01 -0.94
C LEU A 135 8.36 -13.24 -1.81
N LEU A 136 8.21 -14.45 -1.26
CA LEU A 136 8.56 -15.72 -1.89
C LEU A 136 7.74 -15.96 -3.16
N GLY A 137 8.45 -16.29 -4.24
CA GLY A 137 7.88 -16.59 -5.55
C GLY A 137 7.33 -15.37 -6.29
N VAL A 138 7.17 -14.21 -5.63
CA VAL A 138 6.76 -12.95 -6.28
C VAL A 138 7.96 -12.06 -6.49
N ILE A 139 8.57 -11.58 -5.40
CA ILE A 139 9.70 -10.64 -5.39
C ILE A 139 11.03 -11.37 -5.35
N LEU A 140 11.09 -12.44 -4.56
CA LEU A 140 12.25 -13.29 -4.42
C LEU A 140 12.20 -14.45 -5.42
N GLU A 141 13.36 -14.90 -5.89
CA GLU A 141 13.49 -16.13 -6.69
C GLU A 141 13.09 -17.36 -5.89
N GLU A 142 13.39 -17.37 -4.60
CA GLU A 142 13.03 -18.43 -3.67
C GLU A 142 11.50 -18.54 -3.52
N SER A 143 11.00 -19.76 -3.48
CA SER A 143 9.56 -20.08 -3.45
C SER A 143 9.10 -20.67 -2.11
N THR A 144 10.04 -21.12 -1.29
CA THR A 144 9.79 -21.78 0.00
C THR A 144 10.61 -21.13 1.13
N PRO A 145 10.12 -21.15 2.38
CA PRO A 145 10.86 -20.58 3.50
C PRO A 145 12.15 -21.35 3.83
N GLU A 146 12.26 -22.62 3.45
CA GLU A 146 13.46 -23.44 3.59
C GLU A 146 14.61 -22.96 2.68
N GLU A 147 14.29 -22.45 1.49
CA GLU A 147 15.27 -21.89 0.56
C GLU A 147 15.95 -20.64 1.12
N LEU A 148 15.23 -19.84 1.92
CA LEU A 148 15.75 -18.62 2.57
C LEU A 148 16.91 -18.88 3.54
N GLN A 149 17.02 -20.11 4.05
CA GLN A 149 18.15 -20.50 4.91
C GLN A 149 19.47 -20.52 4.12
N LYS A 150 19.42 -20.74 2.80
CA LYS A 150 20.59 -20.76 1.92
C LYS A 150 20.96 -19.38 1.41
N GLY A 151 19.96 -18.55 1.13
CA GLY A 151 20.13 -17.20 0.59
C GLY A 151 18.79 -16.59 0.20
N ALA A 152 18.82 -15.32 -0.19
CA ALA A 152 17.65 -14.62 -0.73
C ALA A 152 18.10 -13.82 -1.95
N THR A 153 17.35 -13.93 -3.06
CA THR A 153 17.69 -13.29 -4.33
C THR A 153 16.49 -12.52 -4.84
N VAL A 154 16.63 -11.20 -5.03
CA VAL A 154 15.55 -10.37 -5.59
C VAL A 154 15.52 -10.53 -7.10
N LYS A 155 14.34 -10.80 -7.66
CA LYS A 155 14.14 -10.83 -9.11
C LYS A 155 14.37 -9.43 -9.70
N PRO A 156 15.33 -9.23 -10.62
CA PRO A 156 15.59 -7.90 -11.18
C PRO A 156 14.38 -7.30 -11.91
N SER A 157 13.56 -8.15 -12.53
CA SER A 157 12.39 -7.78 -13.31
C SER A 157 11.27 -7.12 -12.50
N VAL A 158 11.16 -7.39 -11.19
CA VAL A 158 10.12 -6.77 -10.34
C VAL A 158 10.49 -5.39 -9.82
N LEU A 159 11.77 -4.99 -9.90
CA LEU A 159 12.27 -3.81 -9.19
C LEU A 159 11.57 -2.52 -9.64
N GLU A 160 11.42 -2.34 -10.96
CA GLU A 160 10.75 -1.16 -11.52
C GLU A 160 9.28 -1.09 -11.08
N VAL A 161 8.59 -2.24 -11.06
CA VAL A 161 7.21 -2.32 -10.58
C VAL A 161 7.11 -1.90 -9.12
N LEU A 162 7.94 -2.49 -8.24
CA LEU A 162 7.89 -2.25 -6.81
C LEU A 162 8.14 -0.78 -6.48
N LEU A 163 9.17 -0.17 -7.09
CA LEU A 163 9.49 1.23 -6.89
C LEU A 163 8.41 2.17 -7.44
N GLU A 164 7.68 1.77 -8.48
CA GLU A 164 6.54 2.56 -8.96
C GLU A 164 5.32 2.41 -8.04
N ILE A 165 5.06 1.23 -7.48
CA ILE A 165 4.01 1.00 -6.49
C ILE A 165 4.26 1.86 -5.24
N THR A 166 5.50 1.93 -4.72
CA THR A 166 5.82 2.69 -3.50
C THR A 166 5.59 4.20 -3.64
N LYS A 167 5.53 4.73 -4.87
CA LYS A 167 5.22 6.16 -5.11
C LYS A 167 3.77 6.53 -4.81
N TYR A 168 2.85 5.57 -4.91
CA TYR A 168 1.40 5.83 -4.80
C TYR A 168 0.72 5.04 -3.71
N CYS A 169 1.30 3.90 -3.32
CA CYS A 169 0.71 2.98 -2.37
C CYS A 169 1.62 2.81 -1.15
N ASP A 170 0.98 2.71 0.01
CA ASP A 170 1.58 2.22 1.24
C ASP A 170 1.83 0.71 1.12
N LEU A 171 3.01 0.34 0.61
CA LEU A 171 3.41 -1.04 0.34
C LEU A 171 3.97 -1.71 1.60
N TYR A 172 3.50 -2.93 1.88
CA TYR A 172 4.04 -3.84 2.88
C TYR A 172 4.46 -5.15 2.21
N LEU A 173 5.68 -5.58 2.49
CA LEU A 173 6.18 -6.89 2.06
C LEU A 173 6.11 -7.86 3.23
N MET A 174 5.78 -9.12 2.97
CA MET A 174 5.69 -10.08 4.06
C MET A 174 5.93 -11.52 3.61
N ASP A 175 6.48 -12.31 4.53
CA ASP A 175 6.47 -13.76 4.36
C ASP A 175 6.63 -14.54 5.66
N ARG A 176 6.49 -15.86 5.52
CA ARG A 176 6.88 -16.83 6.52
C ARG A 176 8.40 -17.04 6.47
N ILE A 177 9.06 -17.05 7.62
CA ILE A 177 10.47 -17.43 7.79
C ILE A 177 10.59 -18.51 8.87
N LEU A 178 11.65 -19.32 8.81
CA LEU A 178 11.91 -20.37 9.80
C LEU A 178 12.77 -19.89 10.98
N ASP A 179 13.59 -18.87 10.75
CA ASP A 179 14.56 -18.33 11.68
C ASP A 179 14.85 -16.84 11.38
N GLU A 180 15.34 -16.11 12.38
CA GLU A 180 15.64 -14.68 12.25
C GLU A 180 16.76 -14.40 11.24
N GLU A 181 17.72 -15.33 11.08
CA GLU A 181 18.84 -15.19 10.14
C GLU A 181 18.33 -15.11 8.69
N SER A 182 17.32 -15.91 8.33
CA SER A 182 16.62 -15.85 7.05
C SER A 182 15.98 -14.47 6.82
N GLY A 183 15.40 -13.87 7.86
CA GLY A 183 14.87 -12.50 7.80
C GLY A 183 15.96 -11.47 7.51
N VAL A 184 17.14 -11.61 8.14
CA VAL A 184 18.30 -10.74 7.88
C VAL A 184 18.78 -10.89 6.43
N LYS A 185 18.87 -12.11 5.90
CA LYS A 185 19.26 -12.38 4.50
C LYS A 185 18.30 -11.70 3.51
N VAL A 186 16.99 -11.81 3.73
CA VAL A 186 15.98 -11.13 2.91
C VAL A 186 16.17 -9.62 2.96
N LEU A 187 16.32 -9.05 4.14
CA LEU A 187 16.52 -7.61 4.29
C LEU A 187 17.79 -7.13 3.59
N SER A 188 18.90 -7.85 3.69
CA SER A 188 20.14 -7.53 2.98
C SER A 188 19.95 -7.61 1.46
N ALA A 189 19.28 -8.64 0.95
CA ALA A 189 19.01 -8.78 -0.49
C ALA A 189 18.14 -7.64 -1.04
N LEU A 190 17.11 -7.21 -0.31
CA LEU A 190 16.28 -6.06 -0.67
C LEU A 190 17.08 -4.75 -0.65
N GLU A 191 17.99 -4.61 0.31
CA GLU A 191 18.89 -3.44 0.43
C GLU A 191 19.88 -3.36 -0.73
N GLU A 192 20.53 -4.48 -1.06
CA GLU A 192 21.45 -4.62 -2.20
C GLU A 192 20.75 -4.39 -3.55
N ALA A 193 19.48 -4.79 -3.68
CA ALA A 193 18.66 -4.52 -4.85
C ALA A 193 18.19 -3.05 -4.96
N GLY A 194 18.47 -2.20 -3.95
CA GLY A 194 18.12 -0.78 -3.97
C GLY A 194 16.65 -0.48 -3.63
N ILE A 195 15.92 -1.42 -3.03
CA ILE A 195 14.49 -1.25 -2.69
C ILE A 195 14.29 -0.23 -1.57
N PHE A 196 15.27 -0.08 -0.66
CA PHE A 196 15.22 0.85 0.48
C PHE A 196 15.81 2.25 0.21
N THR A 197 15.91 2.66 -1.05
CA THR A 197 16.44 3.98 -1.44
C THR A 197 15.46 5.13 -1.15
N SER A 198 15.88 6.37 -1.34
CA SER A 198 15.00 7.54 -1.16
C SER A 198 13.83 7.50 -2.14
N GLY A 199 12.60 7.43 -1.62
CA GLY A 199 11.38 7.21 -2.41
C GLY A 199 11.01 5.73 -2.63
N GLY A 200 11.80 4.81 -2.09
CA GLY A 200 11.53 3.37 -2.05
C GLY A 200 10.76 2.93 -0.80
N LEU A 201 10.83 1.63 -0.52
CA LEU A 201 10.16 1.00 0.62
C LEU A 201 10.90 1.33 1.93
N VAL A 202 10.16 1.42 3.05
CA VAL A 202 10.77 1.53 4.39
C VAL A 202 11.01 0.13 4.95
N LYS A 203 12.20 -0.12 5.51
CA LYS A 203 12.60 -1.43 6.06
C LYS A 203 11.58 -2.00 7.07
N ASP A 204 10.98 -1.15 7.90
CA ASP A 204 9.96 -1.52 8.90
C ASP A 204 8.63 -2.03 8.30
N LYS A 205 8.46 -1.93 6.98
CA LYS A 205 7.29 -2.46 6.26
C LYS A 205 7.53 -3.85 5.66
N VAL A 206 8.67 -4.46 5.98
CA VAL A 206 8.95 -5.87 5.69
C VAL A 206 8.63 -6.68 6.95
N LEU A 207 7.57 -7.48 6.89
CA LEU A 207 7.02 -8.19 8.04
C LEU A 207 7.24 -9.69 7.92
N PHE A 208 7.78 -10.31 8.97
CA PHE A 208 8.03 -11.74 8.98
C PHE A 208 7.16 -12.45 10.02
N SER A 209 6.72 -13.66 9.67
CA SER A 209 5.94 -14.55 10.55
C SER A 209 6.57 -15.93 10.59
N SER A 210 6.40 -16.69 11.67
CA SER A 210 6.80 -18.12 11.71
C SER A 210 5.76 -19.05 11.07
N THR A 211 4.53 -18.55 10.83
CA THR A 211 3.39 -19.33 10.34
C THR A 211 2.64 -18.62 9.21
N GLU A 212 1.99 -19.40 8.33
CA GLU A 212 1.09 -18.86 7.29
C GLU A 212 -0.09 -18.09 7.91
N ASN A 213 -0.68 -18.62 8.99
CA ASN A 213 -1.77 -17.93 9.70
C ASN A 213 -1.34 -16.56 10.25
N GLY A 214 -0.08 -16.42 10.70
CA GLY A 214 0.46 -15.13 11.10
C GLY A 214 0.54 -14.13 9.95
N ARG A 215 0.91 -14.57 8.73
CA ARG A 215 0.88 -13.73 7.52
C ARG A 215 -0.54 -13.27 7.20
N SER A 216 -1.51 -14.18 7.20
CA SER A 216 -2.94 -13.82 7.02
C SER A 216 -3.48 -12.92 8.13
N SER A 217 -2.89 -12.98 9.34
CA SER A 217 -3.22 -12.05 10.43
C SER A 217 -2.69 -10.64 10.15
N PHE A 218 -1.45 -10.50 9.66
CA PHE A 218 -0.92 -9.20 9.23
C PHE A 218 -1.79 -8.57 8.15
N VAL A 219 -2.14 -9.33 7.11
CA VAL A 219 -2.97 -8.82 6.01
C VAL A 219 -4.32 -8.30 6.54
N ARG A 220 -4.99 -9.07 7.42
CA ARG A 220 -6.28 -8.63 8.00
C ARG A 220 -6.16 -7.39 8.87
N GLN A 221 -5.10 -7.27 9.68
CA GLN A 221 -4.91 -6.11 10.56
C GLN A 221 -4.48 -4.86 9.79
N LEU A 222 -3.73 -5.04 8.70
CA LEU A 222 -3.33 -3.95 7.85
C LEU A 222 -4.50 -3.41 7.03
N GLU A 223 -5.55 -4.21 6.77
CA GLU A 223 -6.70 -3.82 5.95
C GLU A 223 -6.28 -3.16 4.62
N PRO A 224 -5.47 -3.83 3.78
CA PRO A 224 -5.04 -3.27 2.51
C PRO A 224 -6.19 -3.26 1.50
N ASP A 225 -6.09 -2.36 0.53
CA ASP A 225 -6.99 -2.35 -0.63
C ASP A 225 -6.62 -3.49 -1.61
N TRP A 226 -5.34 -3.85 -1.65
CA TRP A 226 -4.80 -4.93 -2.49
C TRP A 226 -3.96 -5.92 -1.71
N HIS A 227 -4.14 -7.21 -1.98
CA HIS A 227 -3.24 -8.27 -1.53
C HIS A 227 -2.70 -9.09 -2.71
N ILE A 228 -1.41 -9.35 -2.73
CA ILE A 228 -0.72 -10.13 -3.76
C ILE A 228 -0.06 -11.35 -3.11
N ASP A 229 -0.45 -12.57 -3.52
CA ASP A 229 0.09 -13.83 -2.97
C ASP A 229 0.11 -14.93 -4.05
N THR A 230 0.91 -15.96 -3.80
CA THR A 230 1.03 -17.20 -4.60
C THR A 230 0.29 -18.38 -3.95
N ASN A 231 -0.17 -18.26 -2.71
CA ASN A 231 -0.89 -19.30 -1.98
C ASN A 231 -2.42 -19.18 -2.21
N PRO A 232 -3.06 -20.14 -2.91
CA PRO A 232 -4.49 -20.08 -3.20
C PRO A 232 -5.37 -20.16 -1.95
N ASP A 233 -4.91 -20.83 -0.88
CA ASP A 233 -5.69 -20.94 0.36
C ASP A 233 -5.81 -19.58 1.06
N ILE A 234 -4.73 -18.78 1.02
CA ILE A 234 -4.71 -17.43 1.60
C ILE A 234 -5.58 -16.49 0.78
N ILE A 235 -5.46 -16.51 -0.55
CA ILE A 235 -6.33 -15.75 -1.45
C ILE A 235 -7.81 -16.09 -1.16
N PHE A 236 -8.17 -17.37 -1.17
CA PHE A 236 -9.56 -17.78 -0.91
C PHE A 236 -10.07 -17.37 0.48
N GLN A 237 -9.22 -17.47 1.50
CA GLN A 237 -9.58 -17.07 2.86
C GLN A 237 -9.77 -15.56 2.99
N LEU A 238 -8.93 -14.78 2.30
CA LEU A 238 -8.87 -13.32 2.42
C LEU A 238 -9.83 -12.58 1.49
N ALA A 239 -10.34 -13.22 0.43
CA ALA A 239 -11.20 -12.63 -0.58
C ALA A 239 -12.46 -11.92 -0.05
N ARG A 240 -12.93 -12.24 1.16
CA ARG A 240 -14.08 -11.55 1.78
C ARG A 240 -13.71 -10.28 2.56
N PHE A 241 -12.43 -10.10 2.86
CA PHE A 241 -11.90 -9.01 3.68
C PHE A 241 -11.17 -7.96 2.83
N ILE A 242 -10.60 -8.38 1.69
CA ILE A 242 -9.76 -7.54 0.84
C ILE A 242 -10.53 -7.11 -0.41
N LYS A 243 -10.42 -5.84 -0.78
CA LYS A 243 -11.16 -5.26 -1.90
C LYS A 243 -10.74 -5.87 -3.24
N TYR A 244 -9.44 -6.08 -3.43
CA TYR A 244 -8.88 -6.70 -4.64
C TYR A 244 -7.71 -7.61 -4.28
N GLU A 245 -7.59 -8.75 -4.96
CA GLU A 245 -6.49 -9.68 -4.76
C GLU A 245 -5.85 -10.04 -6.09
N LEU A 246 -4.54 -10.22 -6.10
CA LEU A 246 -3.79 -10.73 -7.24
C LEU A 246 -3.17 -12.06 -6.86
N TYR A 247 -3.70 -13.13 -7.45
CA TYR A 247 -3.15 -14.47 -7.34
C TYR A 247 -2.09 -14.70 -8.43
N ILE A 248 -0.83 -14.79 -8.00
CA ILE A 248 0.30 -15.06 -8.89
C ILE A 248 0.40 -16.57 -9.11
N SER A 249 0.03 -17.02 -10.32
CA SER A 249 0.11 -18.42 -10.73
C SER A 249 0.04 -18.53 -12.25
N ALA A 250 0.86 -19.41 -12.83
CA ALA A 250 0.81 -19.74 -14.25
C ALA A 250 -0.52 -20.40 -14.64
N ASN A 251 -1.18 -21.06 -13.68
CA ASN A 251 -2.45 -21.75 -13.92
C ASN A 251 -3.61 -20.86 -13.48
N LYS A 252 -4.57 -20.67 -14.39
CA LYS A 252 -5.78 -19.93 -14.07
C LYS A 252 -6.67 -20.76 -13.13
N PRO A 253 -7.06 -20.24 -11.95
CA PRO A 253 -7.95 -20.96 -11.05
C PRO A 253 -9.34 -21.14 -11.68
N GLU A 254 -10.00 -22.25 -11.39
CA GLU A 254 -11.39 -22.46 -11.77
C GLU A 254 -12.30 -21.57 -10.92
N ARG A 255 -12.94 -20.58 -11.56
CA ARG A 255 -13.93 -19.66 -10.97
C ARG A 255 -13.41 -18.91 -9.71
N PRO A 256 -12.42 -18.01 -9.87
CA PRO A 256 -12.04 -17.10 -8.79
C PRO A 256 -13.22 -16.20 -8.37
N ALA A 257 -13.19 -15.72 -7.13
CA ALA A 257 -14.11 -14.67 -6.70
C ALA A 257 -13.92 -13.41 -7.59
N SER A 258 -14.96 -12.58 -7.72
CA SER A 258 -14.96 -11.45 -8.66
C SER A 258 -13.89 -10.39 -8.38
N ASN A 259 -13.34 -10.37 -7.17
CA ASN A 259 -12.26 -9.48 -6.74
C ASN A 259 -10.86 -10.11 -6.84
N VAL A 260 -10.75 -11.35 -7.29
CA VAL A 260 -9.47 -12.07 -7.43
C VAL A 260 -9.04 -12.06 -8.89
N PHE A 261 -7.98 -11.31 -9.16
CA PHE A 261 -7.26 -11.29 -10.43
C PHE A 261 -6.20 -12.38 -10.45
N ASN A 262 -5.80 -12.81 -11.64
CA ASN A 262 -4.74 -13.81 -11.83
C ASN A 262 -3.76 -13.34 -12.90
N SER A 263 -2.48 -13.61 -12.65
CA SER A 263 -1.39 -13.34 -13.57
C SER A 263 -0.25 -14.35 -13.32
N PRO A 264 0.52 -14.77 -14.33
CA PRO A 264 1.68 -15.65 -14.15
C PRO A 264 2.80 -14.99 -13.33
N SER A 265 2.97 -13.67 -13.44
CA SER A 265 3.97 -12.90 -12.69
C SER A 265 3.45 -11.49 -12.36
N LEU A 266 4.19 -10.76 -11.51
CA LEU A 266 3.85 -9.39 -11.15
C LEU A 266 4.07 -8.46 -12.35
N GLU A 267 5.16 -8.69 -13.07
CA GLU A 267 5.61 -7.97 -14.25
C GLU A 267 4.62 -8.11 -15.40
N ASP A 268 4.08 -9.32 -15.61
CA ASP A 268 3.03 -9.58 -16.60
C ASP A 268 1.75 -8.82 -16.26
N PHE A 269 1.38 -8.75 -14.97
CA PHE A 269 0.18 -8.03 -14.54
C PHE A 269 0.24 -6.53 -14.87
N PHE A 270 1.45 -5.95 -14.78
CA PHE A 270 1.73 -4.55 -15.11
C PHE A 270 2.30 -4.33 -16.53
N GLY A 271 2.39 -5.37 -17.35
CA GLY A 271 2.80 -5.27 -18.76
C GLY A 271 4.26 -4.84 -18.97
N ILE A 272 5.17 -5.29 -18.10
CA ILE A 272 6.62 -5.04 -18.22
C ILE A 272 7.32 -6.16 -19.00
N SER A 273 6.87 -7.41 -18.95
CA SER A 273 7.58 -8.54 -19.57
C SER A 273 7.86 -8.37 -21.07
N ASP A 274 6.99 -7.65 -21.80
CA ASP A 274 7.18 -7.34 -23.23
C ASP A 274 8.14 -6.18 -23.52
N ARG A 275 8.68 -5.50 -22.50
CA ARG A 275 9.55 -4.31 -22.67
C ARG A 275 11.05 -4.64 -22.58
N SER A 276 11.37 -5.84 -22.12
CA SER A 276 12.74 -6.29 -21.82
C SER A 276 13.39 -7.08 -22.97
N ALA A 277 12.72 -7.17 -24.13
CA ALA A 277 13.18 -7.88 -25.32
C ALA A 277 13.67 -6.92 -26.40
#